data_AF-A0A9W9R4Q5-F1
#
_entry.id   AF-A0A9W9R4Q5-F1
#
_cell.length_a   1.000
_cell.length_b   1.000
_cell.length_c   1.000
_cell.angle_alpha   90.00
_cell.angle_beta   90.00
_cell.angle_gamma   90.00
#
_symmetry.space_group_name_H-M   'P 1'
#
loop_
_entity.id
_entity.type
_entity.pdbx_description
1 polymer ?
#
loop_
_entity_poly.entity_id
_entity_poly.type
_entity_poly.pdbx_seq_one_letter_code
_entity_poly.pdbx_strand_id
1 'polypeptide(L)'
;MLFTSILSLLLLFVSTALTSAFDDPNAGPPAGLFAAGPAFSLAALQSEVAKASKVALEATYPINSGSNAPQVTIHSDWADFSEGAAFVWVADMDVDCDGLNFQCEGNQDGQAVTDFGALSAYAVPFIVIPNRFGVQYKGALPGNNVAAVICNGKMFYGIYGDTNGASPQAIGEASWLMAQTCFPNDNLNGNRGHAETDVTYIVFTGNDAVLPGSALNEHYITDFTTLRSMGDKLVHSLAKSLQLVAGSGKSDFTATTFSTAVATTTATGSPCSWEGHCADAPCSIDDDCVDGLACEAGKCTSS
;
A
#
# COMPACT_ATOMS: atom_id res chain seq x y z
N MET A 1 -14.24 0.13 51.33
CA MET A 1 -14.67 0.90 50.15
C MET A 1 -13.99 0.30 48.94
N LEU A 2 -14.75 -0.50 48.18
CA LEU A 2 -14.30 -1.07 46.91
C LEU A 2 -14.35 0.03 45.85
N PHE A 3 -13.25 0.28 45.16
CA PHE A 3 -13.28 0.92 43.84
C PHE A 3 -12.60 -0.05 42.86
N THR A 4 -13.42 -0.88 42.23
CA THR A 4 -13.06 -1.61 41.02
C THR A 4 -13.04 -0.63 39.86
N SER A 5 -11.84 -0.28 39.37
CA SER A 5 -11.68 0.49 38.14
C SER A 5 -11.76 -0.46 36.95
N ILE A 6 -12.91 -0.48 36.28
CA ILE A 6 -13.09 -1.11 34.97
C ILE A 6 -12.47 -0.14 33.97
N LEU A 7 -11.22 -0.40 33.54
CA LEU A 7 -10.63 0.32 32.42
C LEU A 7 -10.98 -0.45 31.15
N SER A 8 -12.00 0.04 30.45
CA SER A 8 -12.45 -0.47 29.16
C SER A 8 -11.32 -0.43 28.14
N LEU A 9 -11.04 -1.59 27.52
CA LEU A 9 -10.21 -1.72 26.33
C LEU A 9 -10.96 -1.06 25.16
N LEU A 10 -10.60 0.19 24.84
CA LEU A 10 -11.10 0.87 23.65
C LEU A 10 -10.32 0.32 22.44
N LEU A 11 -10.83 -0.76 21.83
CA LEU A 11 -10.46 -1.06 20.44
C LEU A 11 -10.81 0.19 19.62
N LEU A 12 -9.81 0.80 18.97
CA LEU A 12 -10.00 1.90 18.03
C LEU A 12 -10.72 1.36 16.79
N PHE A 13 -12.02 1.09 16.95
CA PHE A 13 -12.92 1.11 15.82
C PHE A 13 -12.92 2.56 15.32
N VAL A 14 -12.25 2.80 14.19
CA VAL A 14 -12.46 4.03 13.44
C VAL A 14 -13.91 3.99 13.00
N SER A 15 -14.80 4.57 13.81
CA SER A 15 -16.23 4.63 13.51
C SER A 15 -16.40 5.29 12.14
N THR A 16 -17.44 4.94 11.39
CA THR A 16 -17.77 5.56 10.10
C THR A 16 -17.87 7.09 10.15
N ALA A 17 -18.11 7.68 11.33
CA ALA A 17 -18.08 9.12 11.53
C ALA A 17 -16.66 9.74 11.48
N LEU A 18 -15.60 8.95 11.74
CA LEU A 18 -14.21 9.37 11.62
C LEU A 18 -13.70 9.25 10.17
N THR A 19 -14.26 8.35 9.35
CA THR A 19 -13.78 8.16 7.97
C THR A 19 -14.22 9.27 7.04
N SER A 20 -15.43 9.81 7.17
CA SER A 20 -15.86 10.99 6.41
C SER A 20 -15.16 12.28 6.86
N ALA A 21 -14.64 12.31 8.09
CA ALA A 21 -13.83 13.43 8.57
C ALA A 21 -12.48 13.50 7.85
N PHE A 22 -12.06 12.41 7.18
CA PHE A 22 -10.86 12.37 6.35
C PHE A 22 -11.11 12.78 4.89
N ASP A 23 -12.35 13.09 4.50
CA ASP A 23 -12.68 13.51 3.13
C ASP A 23 -12.32 15.00 2.89
N ASP A 24 -11.05 15.33 3.05
CA ASP A 24 -10.48 16.67 2.88
C ASP A 24 -9.08 16.56 2.25
N PRO A 25 -8.75 17.40 1.25
CA PRO A 25 -7.47 17.32 0.52
C PRO A 25 -6.23 17.48 1.41
N ASN A 26 -6.38 18.06 2.60
CA ASN A 26 -5.30 18.31 3.58
C ASN A 26 -5.48 17.53 4.88
N ALA A 27 -6.54 16.74 5.02
CA ALA A 27 -6.84 15.99 6.25
C ALA A 27 -7.23 14.54 5.99
N GLY A 28 -6.63 13.90 4.99
CA GLY A 28 -6.76 12.47 4.75
C GLY A 28 -6.27 11.60 5.92
N PRO A 29 -6.56 10.28 5.90
CA PRO A 29 -6.08 9.34 6.90
C PRO A 29 -4.54 9.38 6.96
N PRO A 30 -3.94 9.39 8.16
CA PRO A 30 -2.48 9.39 8.28
C PRO A 30 -1.85 8.18 7.60
N ALA A 31 -0.71 8.39 6.93
CA ALA A 31 0.03 7.33 6.21
C ALA A 31 0.30 6.08 7.07
N GLY A 32 0.53 6.24 8.38
CA GLY A 32 0.74 5.13 9.31
C GLY A 32 -0.42 4.12 9.40
N LEU A 33 -1.63 4.50 8.99
CA LEU A 33 -2.79 3.59 8.96
C LEU A 33 -2.70 2.56 7.82
N PHE A 34 -1.96 2.86 6.76
CA PHE A 34 -1.83 2.00 5.59
C PHE A 34 -0.37 1.77 5.15
N ALA A 35 0.62 2.24 5.91
CA ALA A 35 2.02 1.90 5.70
C ALA A 35 2.30 0.42 6.03
N ALA A 36 3.14 -0.21 5.21
CA ALA A 36 3.60 -1.58 5.43
C ALA A 36 4.47 -1.71 6.68
N GLY A 37 4.43 -2.88 7.33
CA GLY A 37 5.34 -3.20 8.43
C GLY A 37 6.76 -3.60 7.95
N PRO A 38 7.77 -3.58 8.84
CA PRO A 38 9.15 -3.94 8.52
C PRO A 38 9.34 -5.46 8.49
N ALA A 39 8.82 -6.15 7.47
CA ALA A 39 8.83 -7.61 7.42
C ALA A 39 10.00 -8.21 6.59
N PHE A 40 10.56 -7.46 5.65
CA PHE A 40 11.63 -7.91 4.73
C PHE A 40 12.33 -6.71 4.09
N SER A 41 13.44 -6.95 3.38
CA SER A 41 14.17 -5.90 2.69
C SER A 41 13.38 -5.38 1.48
N LEU A 42 12.85 -4.16 1.58
CA LEU A 42 12.17 -3.49 0.48
C LEU A 42 13.08 -3.34 -0.75
N ALA A 43 14.36 -3.05 -0.53
CA ALA A 43 15.37 -2.99 -1.59
C ALA A 43 15.55 -4.35 -2.31
N ALA A 44 15.49 -5.46 -1.57
CA ALA A 44 15.53 -6.79 -2.19
C ALA A 44 14.28 -7.07 -3.04
N LEU A 45 13.10 -6.67 -2.57
CA LEU A 45 11.87 -6.77 -3.37
C LEU A 45 11.95 -5.90 -4.63
N GLN A 46 12.40 -4.65 -4.52
CA GLN A 46 12.62 -3.79 -5.69
C GLN A 46 13.63 -4.39 -6.68
N SER A 47 14.65 -5.13 -6.20
CA SER A 47 15.54 -5.87 -7.09
C SER A 47 14.83 -7.02 -7.82
N GLU A 48 13.82 -7.66 -7.24
CA GLU A 48 13.01 -8.67 -7.93
C GLU A 48 12.01 -8.03 -8.91
N VAL A 49 11.44 -6.86 -8.57
CA VAL A 49 10.62 -6.05 -9.50
C VAL A 49 11.41 -5.74 -10.77
N ALA A 50 12.66 -5.29 -10.64
CA ALA A 50 13.53 -4.97 -11.77
C ALA A 50 13.90 -6.18 -12.66
N LYS A 51 13.67 -7.41 -12.17
CA LYS A 51 13.89 -8.66 -12.93
C LYS A 51 12.63 -9.15 -13.62
N ALA A 52 11.46 -8.59 -13.32
CA ALA A 52 10.20 -9.00 -13.93
C ALA A 52 10.27 -8.83 -15.46
N SER A 53 9.83 -9.86 -16.20
CA SER A 53 10.05 -9.92 -17.66
C SER A 53 8.92 -10.59 -18.42
N LYS A 54 8.08 -11.40 -17.75
CA LYS A 54 6.95 -12.08 -18.37
C LYS A 54 5.79 -11.10 -18.56
N VAL A 55 5.66 -10.58 -19.77
CA VAL A 55 4.58 -9.65 -20.15
C VAL A 55 3.21 -10.33 -20.04
N ALA A 56 2.28 -9.68 -19.35
CA ALA A 56 0.89 -10.12 -19.28
C ALA A 56 0.14 -9.87 -20.62
N LEU A 57 -1.07 -10.41 -20.77
CA LEU A 57 -1.93 -10.06 -21.91
C LEU A 57 -2.50 -8.66 -21.70
N GLU A 58 -2.70 -7.89 -22.78
CA GLU A 58 -3.29 -6.54 -22.70
C GLU A 58 -2.56 -5.65 -21.68
N ALA A 59 -1.22 -5.59 -21.73
CA ALA A 59 -0.41 -5.16 -20.59
C ALA A 59 0.49 -3.93 -20.82
N THR A 60 0.45 -3.30 -21.99
CA THR A 60 1.32 -2.15 -22.30
C THR A 60 0.50 -0.90 -22.54
N TYR A 61 0.79 0.15 -21.77
CA TYR A 61 0.03 1.40 -21.74
C TYR A 61 0.98 2.60 -21.63
N PRO A 62 0.65 3.75 -22.23
CA PRO A 62 1.37 4.99 -21.95
C PRO A 62 1.12 5.45 -20.51
N ILE A 63 2.06 6.19 -19.95
CA ILE A 63 1.85 6.87 -18.67
C ILE A 63 0.91 8.08 -18.76
N ASN A 64 0.75 8.68 -19.95
CA ASN A 64 -0.18 9.79 -20.18
C ASN A 64 -0.64 9.88 -21.65
N SER A 65 -1.52 10.83 -21.96
CA SER A 65 -2.07 11.03 -23.32
C SER A 65 -1.10 11.68 -24.33
N GLY A 66 0.14 11.96 -23.93
CA GLY A 66 1.17 12.56 -24.77
C GLY A 66 1.60 11.66 -25.93
N SER A 67 1.80 12.24 -27.11
CA SER A 67 2.18 11.52 -28.34
C SER A 67 3.48 10.69 -28.26
N ASN A 68 4.36 10.98 -27.31
CA ASN A 68 5.62 10.26 -27.07
C ASN A 68 5.71 9.79 -25.61
N ALA A 69 4.57 9.58 -24.94
CA ALA A 69 4.55 9.13 -23.56
C ALA A 69 5.31 7.79 -23.41
N PRO A 70 6.20 7.67 -22.41
CA PRO A 70 6.79 6.39 -22.02
C PRO A 70 5.74 5.31 -21.89
N GLN A 71 6.08 4.11 -22.36
CA GLN A 71 5.22 2.93 -22.25
C GLN A 71 5.63 2.12 -21.02
N VAL A 72 4.66 1.76 -20.19
CA VAL A 72 4.83 0.87 -19.05
C VAL A 72 4.22 -0.48 -19.39
N THR A 73 4.83 -1.55 -18.88
CA THR A 73 4.36 -2.92 -19.07
C THR A 73 4.00 -3.56 -17.74
N ILE A 74 2.84 -4.20 -17.69
CA ILE A 74 2.41 -5.03 -16.56
C ILE A 74 2.97 -6.45 -16.72
N HIS A 75 3.66 -6.91 -15.68
CA HIS A 75 4.33 -8.19 -15.65
C HIS A 75 3.53 -9.23 -14.85
N SER A 76 3.60 -10.48 -15.30
CA SER A 76 2.86 -11.65 -14.78
C SER A 76 3.78 -12.73 -14.22
N ASP A 77 5.05 -12.41 -13.96
CA ASP A 77 6.05 -13.33 -13.40
C ASP A 77 5.56 -13.98 -12.10
N TRP A 78 4.78 -13.25 -11.30
CA TRP A 78 4.27 -13.69 -9.99
C TRP A 78 2.80 -14.11 -10.03
N ALA A 79 2.12 -14.03 -11.19
CA ALA A 79 0.67 -14.21 -11.28
C ALA A 79 0.22 -15.66 -11.01
N ASP A 80 1.12 -16.63 -11.18
CA ASP A 80 0.85 -18.07 -11.02
C ASP A 80 1.36 -18.64 -9.67
N PHE A 81 1.83 -17.79 -8.75
CA PHE A 81 2.25 -18.26 -7.42
C PHE A 81 1.08 -18.86 -6.64
N SER A 82 1.35 -19.88 -5.81
CA SER A 82 0.32 -20.48 -4.96
C SER A 82 -0.05 -19.59 -3.76
N GLU A 83 0.87 -18.72 -3.33
CA GLU A 83 0.69 -17.73 -2.27
C GLU A 83 1.35 -16.43 -2.72
N GLY A 84 0.72 -15.28 -2.43
CA GLY A 84 1.26 -13.97 -2.81
C GLY A 84 1.28 -13.72 -4.31
N ALA A 85 0.37 -14.34 -5.06
CA ALA A 85 0.25 -14.11 -6.49
C ALA A 85 -0.10 -12.65 -6.79
N ALA A 86 0.59 -12.06 -7.77
CA ALA A 86 0.43 -10.66 -8.07
C ALA A 86 0.82 -10.31 -9.52
N PHE A 87 0.28 -9.19 -9.99
CA PHE A 87 0.84 -8.45 -11.12
C PHE A 87 1.71 -7.30 -10.61
N VAL A 88 2.72 -6.92 -11.40
CA VAL A 88 3.67 -5.87 -11.01
C VAL A 88 4.07 -4.99 -12.19
N TRP A 89 4.23 -3.69 -11.93
CA TRP A 89 4.79 -2.73 -12.88
C TRP A 89 5.46 -1.57 -12.15
N VAL A 90 6.24 -0.79 -12.91
CA VAL A 90 6.83 0.48 -12.45
C VAL A 90 6.34 1.58 -13.38
N ALA A 91 5.70 2.60 -12.83
CA ALA A 91 5.15 3.74 -13.55
C ALA A 91 5.48 5.04 -12.81
N ASP A 92 5.02 6.14 -13.39
CA ASP A 92 4.88 7.43 -12.72
C ASP A 92 3.66 7.41 -11.79
N MET A 93 3.28 8.55 -11.21
CA MET A 93 2.12 8.64 -10.34
C MET A 93 1.26 9.88 -10.63
N ASP A 94 0.21 9.68 -11.43
CA ASP A 94 -0.84 10.66 -11.68
C ASP A 94 -1.93 10.59 -10.61
N VAL A 95 -2.60 11.72 -10.37
CA VAL A 95 -3.67 11.82 -9.38
C VAL A 95 -5.01 11.52 -10.03
N ASP A 96 -5.63 10.43 -9.59
CA ASP A 96 -7.03 10.15 -9.86
C ASP A 96 -7.91 10.70 -8.73
N CYS A 97 -8.97 11.39 -9.15
CA CYS A 97 -9.92 12.05 -8.27
C CYS A 97 -11.34 11.49 -8.42
N ASP A 98 -11.56 10.49 -9.27
CA ASP A 98 -12.87 9.88 -9.48
C ASP A 98 -13.52 9.42 -8.17
N GLY A 99 -14.85 9.40 -8.16
CA GLY A 99 -15.68 9.18 -6.97
C GLY A 99 -16.14 10.48 -6.30
N LEU A 100 -16.12 10.54 -4.96
CA LEU A 100 -16.68 11.68 -4.20
C LEU A 100 -15.96 13.01 -4.50
N ASN A 101 -14.68 12.93 -4.85
CA ASN A 101 -13.82 14.10 -5.04
C ASN A 101 -13.51 14.36 -6.51
N PHE A 102 -14.38 13.96 -7.44
CA PHE A 102 -14.16 14.09 -8.89
C PHE A 102 -13.91 15.51 -9.39
N GLN A 103 -14.15 16.52 -8.55
CA GLN A 103 -13.86 17.93 -8.81
C GLN A 103 -12.71 18.46 -7.93
N CYS A 104 -11.79 17.59 -7.52
CA CYS A 104 -10.60 17.98 -6.78
C CYS A 104 -9.82 19.07 -7.54
N GLU A 105 -8.95 19.79 -6.84
CA GLU A 105 -8.19 20.87 -7.46
C GLU A 105 -7.48 20.38 -8.74
N GLY A 106 -7.66 21.13 -9.82
CA GLY A 106 -7.01 20.85 -11.10
C GLY A 106 -7.72 19.82 -11.99
N ASN A 107 -8.60 18.97 -11.44
CA ASN A 107 -9.29 17.94 -12.22
C ASN A 107 -10.37 18.55 -13.14
N GLN A 108 -10.37 18.15 -14.41
CA GLN A 108 -11.30 18.68 -15.42
C GLN A 108 -12.24 17.61 -15.98
N ASP A 109 -11.88 16.34 -15.85
CA ASP A 109 -12.52 15.21 -16.51
C ASP A 109 -12.95 14.10 -15.54
N GLY A 110 -12.91 14.37 -14.23
CA GLY A 110 -13.32 13.42 -13.22
C GLY A 110 -14.78 12.95 -13.33
N GLN A 111 -15.01 11.72 -12.91
CA GLN A 111 -16.29 11.05 -12.84
C GLN A 111 -16.75 10.90 -11.38
N ALA A 112 -18.04 11.10 -11.12
CA ALA A 112 -18.59 11.03 -9.76
C ALA A 112 -18.63 9.60 -9.15
N VAL A 113 -18.10 8.60 -9.85
CA VAL A 113 -18.06 7.19 -9.48
C VAL A 113 -16.70 6.62 -9.87
N THR A 114 -16.27 5.60 -9.13
CA THR A 114 -15.20 4.67 -9.54
C THR A 114 -15.82 3.33 -9.94
N ASP A 115 -15.05 2.38 -10.49
CA ASP A 115 -15.57 1.06 -10.88
C ASP A 115 -16.15 0.23 -9.72
N PHE A 116 -15.64 0.42 -8.49
CA PHE A 116 -16.00 -0.40 -7.33
C PHE A 116 -16.70 0.39 -6.20
N GLY A 117 -17.21 1.58 -6.50
CA GLY A 117 -17.93 2.43 -5.56
C GLY A 117 -17.99 3.88 -6.03
N ALA A 118 -18.25 4.80 -5.11
CA ALA A 118 -17.93 6.21 -5.28
C ALA A 118 -16.87 6.54 -4.22
N LEU A 119 -15.65 6.03 -4.38
CA LEU A 119 -14.59 6.16 -3.39
C LEU A 119 -14.23 7.64 -3.15
N SER A 120 -13.84 7.99 -1.94
CA SER A 120 -13.19 9.29 -1.70
C SER A 120 -11.72 9.21 -2.08
N ALA A 121 -11.28 9.99 -3.06
CA ALA A 121 -9.88 10.14 -3.41
C ALA A 121 -9.04 10.74 -2.27
N TYR A 122 -9.66 11.51 -1.37
CA TYR A 122 -8.99 12.08 -0.18
C TYR A 122 -8.86 11.08 0.97
N ALA A 123 -9.73 10.07 1.05
CA ALA A 123 -9.81 9.17 2.19
C ALA A 123 -9.52 7.69 1.91
N VAL A 124 -9.49 7.26 0.64
CA VAL A 124 -9.22 5.87 0.26
C VAL A 124 -7.91 5.80 -0.50
N PRO A 125 -6.90 5.06 0.00
CA PRO A 125 -5.71 4.78 -0.78
C PRO A 125 -6.08 3.76 -1.85
N PHE A 126 -6.31 4.21 -3.07
CA PHE A 126 -6.55 3.33 -4.21
C PHE A 126 -5.58 3.60 -5.36
N ILE A 127 -5.45 2.59 -6.21
CA ILE A 127 -4.75 2.65 -7.49
C ILE A 127 -5.75 2.43 -8.63
N VAL A 128 -5.36 2.87 -9.81
CA VAL A 128 -6.13 2.70 -11.04
C VAL A 128 -5.40 1.74 -11.97
N ILE A 129 -6.16 0.87 -12.63
CA ILE A 129 -5.63 -0.06 -13.63
C ILE A 129 -6.25 0.25 -14.99
N PRO A 130 -5.51 0.16 -16.11
CA PRO A 130 -6.11 0.31 -17.43
C PRO A 130 -7.28 -0.66 -17.65
N ASN A 131 -8.44 -0.13 -18.08
CA ASN A 131 -9.68 -0.91 -18.18
C ASN A 131 -9.54 -2.17 -19.05
N ARG A 132 -8.77 -2.14 -20.14
CA ARG A 132 -8.52 -3.33 -20.98
C ARG A 132 -7.85 -4.46 -20.19
N PHE A 133 -6.88 -4.12 -19.35
CA PHE A 133 -6.22 -5.08 -18.47
C PHE A 133 -7.19 -5.58 -17.39
N GLY A 134 -7.94 -4.68 -16.75
CA GLY A 134 -8.97 -5.01 -15.76
C GLY A 134 -10.00 -6.01 -16.31
N VAL A 135 -10.53 -5.76 -17.51
CA VAL A 135 -11.47 -6.67 -18.20
C VAL A 135 -10.83 -8.02 -18.50
N GLN A 136 -9.59 -8.04 -19.00
CA GLN A 136 -8.85 -9.26 -19.33
C GLN A 136 -8.63 -10.15 -18.09
N TYR A 137 -8.37 -9.53 -16.93
CA TYR A 137 -8.03 -10.22 -15.68
C TYR A 137 -9.12 -10.16 -14.62
N LYS A 138 -10.37 -9.85 -14.98
CA LYS A 138 -11.49 -9.70 -14.03
C LYS A 138 -11.71 -10.88 -13.07
N GLY A 139 -11.31 -12.09 -13.47
CA GLY A 139 -11.41 -13.28 -12.61
C GLY A 139 -10.35 -13.33 -11.52
N ALA A 140 -9.18 -12.74 -11.78
CA ALA A 140 -8.07 -12.61 -10.83
C ALA A 140 -8.14 -11.30 -10.04
N LEU A 141 -8.71 -10.26 -10.65
CA LEU A 141 -8.87 -8.90 -10.11
C LEU A 141 -10.35 -8.48 -10.19
N PRO A 142 -11.23 -9.05 -9.34
CA PRO A 142 -12.66 -8.71 -9.35
C PRO A 142 -12.97 -7.30 -8.81
N GLY A 143 -11.98 -6.58 -8.26
CA GLY A 143 -12.13 -5.25 -7.67
C GLY A 143 -11.89 -5.26 -6.16
N ASN A 144 -11.49 -4.12 -5.61
CA ASN A 144 -11.08 -3.96 -4.20
C ASN A 144 -9.95 -4.93 -3.76
N ASN A 145 -9.18 -5.46 -4.72
CA ASN A 145 -7.98 -6.24 -4.45
C ASN A 145 -6.96 -5.37 -3.73
N VAL A 146 -6.33 -5.89 -2.67
CA VAL A 146 -5.23 -5.21 -1.99
C VAL A 146 -4.08 -5.01 -2.97
N ALA A 147 -3.57 -3.78 -2.97
CA ALA A 147 -2.39 -3.38 -3.72
C ALA A 147 -1.32 -2.88 -2.76
N ALA A 148 -0.05 -3.07 -3.12
CA ALA A 148 1.09 -2.43 -2.49
C ALA A 148 1.72 -1.44 -3.48
N VAL A 149 1.98 -0.23 -3.01
CA VAL A 149 2.62 0.86 -3.75
C VAL A 149 3.94 1.17 -3.07
N ILE A 150 5.03 1.19 -3.84
CA ILE A 150 6.38 1.51 -3.34
C ILE A 150 6.82 2.82 -3.97
N CYS A 151 7.09 3.82 -3.14
CA CYS A 151 7.50 5.16 -3.54
C CYS A 151 8.39 5.74 -2.43
N ASN A 152 9.43 6.50 -2.79
CA ASN A 152 10.33 7.16 -1.83
C ASN A 152 10.88 6.24 -0.72
N GLY A 153 11.23 5.00 -1.08
CA GLY A 153 11.79 4.01 -0.15
C GLY A 153 10.82 3.50 0.91
N LYS A 154 9.52 3.77 0.75
CA LYS A 154 8.45 3.32 1.64
C LYS A 154 7.44 2.49 0.86
N MET A 155 6.68 1.66 1.56
CA MET A 155 5.60 0.85 0.98
C MET A 155 4.29 1.16 1.69
N PHE A 156 3.23 1.33 0.90
CA PHE A 156 1.89 1.65 1.34
C PHE A 156 0.89 0.67 0.74
N TYR A 157 -0.15 0.34 1.50
CA TYR A 157 -1.25 -0.48 1.04
C TYR A 157 -2.42 0.37 0.56
N GLY A 158 -3.06 -0.12 -0.47
CA GLY A 158 -4.30 0.42 -0.98
C GLY A 158 -5.15 -0.67 -1.59
N ILE A 159 -6.11 -0.28 -2.40
CA ILE A 159 -6.95 -1.20 -3.17
C ILE A 159 -6.92 -0.86 -4.67
N TYR A 160 -7.13 -1.87 -5.52
CA TYR A 160 -7.58 -1.66 -6.89
C TYR A 160 -9.00 -1.10 -6.84
N GLY A 161 -9.10 0.22 -6.98
CA GLY A 161 -10.33 0.98 -6.71
C GLY A 161 -11.05 1.49 -7.96
N ASP A 162 -10.33 1.63 -9.07
CA ASP A 162 -10.88 2.16 -10.32
C ASP A 162 -10.14 1.67 -11.57
N THR A 163 -10.74 1.89 -12.74
CA THR A 163 -10.07 1.69 -14.03
C THR A 163 -10.02 2.93 -14.92
N ASN A 164 -8.91 3.09 -15.63
CA ASN A 164 -8.81 4.11 -16.66
C ASN A 164 -9.48 3.62 -17.96
N GLY A 165 -10.64 4.22 -18.28
CA GLY A 165 -11.42 3.96 -19.48
C GLY A 165 -11.11 4.88 -20.68
N ALA A 166 -10.16 5.80 -20.56
CA ALA A 166 -9.84 6.81 -21.58
C ALA A 166 -9.21 6.21 -22.85
N SER A 167 -8.96 7.07 -23.85
CA SER A 167 -8.30 6.68 -25.09
C SER A 167 -7.22 7.70 -25.48
N PRO A 168 -5.92 7.36 -25.32
CA PRO A 168 -5.41 6.10 -24.78
C PRO A 168 -5.73 5.90 -23.28
N GLN A 169 -5.75 4.64 -22.83
CA GLN A 169 -5.82 4.32 -21.39
C GLN A 169 -4.43 4.56 -20.79
N ALA A 170 -4.35 5.43 -19.79
CA ALA A 170 -3.12 5.66 -19.06
C ALA A 170 -2.93 4.64 -17.92
N ILE A 171 -1.69 4.50 -17.45
CA ILE A 171 -1.30 3.69 -16.30
C ILE A 171 -0.40 4.52 -15.40
N GLY A 172 -0.44 4.29 -14.09
CA GLY A 172 0.30 5.08 -13.10
C GLY A 172 -0.61 5.88 -12.18
N GLU A 173 -1.91 5.90 -12.40
CA GLU A 173 -2.83 6.69 -11.59
C GLU A 173 -3.10 6.09 -10.20
N ALA A 174 -3.25 6.96 -9.22
CA ALA A 174 -3.65 6.62 -7.84
C ALA A 174 -4.45 7.76 -7.21
N SER A 175 -5.25 7.42 -6.20
CA SER A 175 -6.00 8.40 -5.40
C SER A 175 -5.14 9.58 -4.92
N TRP A 176 -5.75 10.76 -4.78
CA TRP A 176 -5.11 11.93 -4.15
C TRP A 176 -4.39 11.59 -2.84
N LEU A 177 -5.02 10.79 -1.97
CA LEU A 177 -4.41 10.35 -0.72
C LEU A 177 -3.09 9.59 -0.93
N MET A 178 -3.08 8.62 -1.84
CA MET A 178 -1.87 7.83 -2.13
C MET A 178 -0.78 8.72 -2.74
N ALA A 179 -1.15 9.58 -3.70
CA ALA A 179 -0.22 10.48 -4.36
C ALA A 179 0.45 11.47 -3.39
N GLN A 180 -0.34 12.13 -2.55
CA GLN A 180 0.16 13.05 -1.54
C GLN A 180 0.96 12.33 -0.44
N THR A 181 0.66 11.05 -0.17
CA THR A 181 1.44 10.25 0.78
C THR A 181 2.81 9.89 0.21
N CYS A 182 2.87 9.52 -1.07
CA CYS A 182 4.12 9.24 -1.75
C CYS A 182 4.97 10.51 -1.90
N PHE A 183 4.37 11.61 -2.34
CA PHE A 183 5.08 12.83 -2.76
C PHE A 183 4.52 14.09 -2.09
N PRO A 184 4.60 14.21 -0.75
CA PRO A 184 3.94 15.29 0.01
C PRO A 184 4.44 16.70 -0.31
N ASN A 185 5.62 16.83 -0.95
CA ASN A 185 6.25 18.11 -1.25
C ASN A 185 6.10 18.54 -2.71
N ASP A 186 5.50 17.71 -3.56
CA ASP A 186 5.52 17.92 -5.01
C ASP A 186 4.30 18.75 -5.48
N ASN A 187 3.42 19.10 -4.54
CA ASN A 187 2.18 19.85 -4.76
C ASN A 187 1.33 19.21 -5.86
N LEU A 188 1.15 17.89 -5.76
CA LEU A 188 0.35 17.12 -6.71
C LEU A 188 -1.13 17.50 -6.59
N ASN A 189 -1.84 17.40 -7.71
CA ASN A 189 -3.28 17.63 -7.79
C ASN A 189 -3.86 16.94 -9.05
N GLY A 190 -5.16 17.07 -9.31
CA GLY A 190 -5.84 16.39 -10.41
C GLY A 190 -5.37 16.75 -11.83
N ASN A 191 -4.43 17.68 -12.01
CA ASN A 191 -3.74 17.91 -13.29
C ASN A 191 -2.22 17.91 -13.20
N ARG A 192 -1.67 17.45 -12.07
CA ARG A 192 -0.24 17.40 -11.80
C ARG A 192 0.10 16.14 -11.01
N GLY A 193 0.62 15.14 -11.71
CA GLY A 193 1.25 13.97 -11.13
C GLY A 193 2.76 14.14 -10.92
N HIS A 194 3.33 13.12 -10.31
CA HIS A 194 4.76 12.84 -10.27
C HIS A 194 5.17 12.16 -11.58
N ALA A 195 6.18 12.66 -12.28
CA ALA A 195 6.44 12.31 -13.68
C ALA A 195 7.48 11.19 -13.86
N GLU A 196 8.34 10.97 -12.87
CA GLU A 196 9.38 9.96 -12.91
C GLU A 196 8.79 8.56 -12.75
N THR A 197 9.20 7.63 -13.61
CA THR A 197 8.72 6.24 -13.56
C THR A 197 9.49 5.43 -12.52
N ASP A 198 9.30 5.75 -11.24
CA ASP A 198 9.99 5.15 -10.10
C ASP A 198 9.05 4.61 -9.00
N VAL A 199 7.75 4.60 -9.28
CA VAL A 199 6.74 4.04 -8.38
C VAL A 199 6.43 2.60 -8.79
N THR A 200 6.64 1.65 -7.87
CA THR A 200 6.23 0.26 -8.09
C THR A 200 4.80 0.05 -7.63
N TYR A 201 4.01 -0.61 -8.46
CA TYR A 201 2.66 -1.06 -8.16
C TYR A 201 2.66 -2.59 -8.16
N ILE A 202 2.12 -3.19 -7.10
CA ILE A 202 1.94 -4.63 -6.95
C ILE A 202 0.48 -4.88 -6.61
N VAL A 203 -0.25 -5.61 -7.45
CA VAL A 203 -1.68 -5.91 -7.22
C VAL A 203 -1.86 -7.39 -7.02
N PHE A 204 -2.33 -7.76 -5.82
CA PHE A 204 -2.49 -9.14 -5.43
C PHE A 204 -3.75 -9.75 -6.05
N THR A 205 -3.61 -10.95 -6.59
CA THR A 205 -4.66 -11.64 -7.32
C THR A 205 -5.41 -12.65 -6.45
N GLY A 206 -6.61 -12.99 -6.89
CA GLY A 206 -7.47 -13.99 -6.25
C GLY A 206 -8.36 -13.40 -5.16
N ASN A 207 -9.36 -14.20 -4.76
CA ASN A 207 -10.40 -13.76 -3.82
C ASN A 207 -9.87 -13.45 -2.42
N ASP A 208 -8.80 -14.13 -1.99
CA ASP A 208 -8.18 -13.89 -0.68
C ASP A 208 -7.43 -12.55 -0.61
N ALA A 209 -7.22 -11.90 -1.76
CA ALA A 209 -6.67 -10.56 -1.86
C ALA A 209 -7.75 -9.47 -1.90
N VAL A 210 -9.04 -9.80 -1.96
CA VAL A 210 -10.12 -8.80 -2.01
C VAL A 210 -10.46 -8.34 -0.60
N LEU A 211 -10.42 -7.04 -0.36
CA LEU A 211 -10.76 -6.46 0.94
C LEU A 211 -12.23 -6.80 1.27
N PRO A 212 -12.54 -7.39 2.44
CA PRO A 212 -13.88 -7.85 2.74
C PRO A 212 -14.84 -6.67 2.91
N GLY A 213 -16.12 -6.87 2.58
CA GLY A 213 -17.16 -5.84 2.75
C GLY A 213 -17.42 -5.42 4.20
N SER A 214 -16.79 -6.06 5.20
CA SER A 214 -16.78 -5.59 6.59
C SER A 214 -15.74 -4.49 6.85
N ALA A 215 -14.78 -4.31 5.94
CA ALA A 215 -13.66 -3.38 6.05
C ALA A 215 -13.77 -2.18 5.08
N LEU A 216 -14.82 -2.12 4.26
CA LEU A 216 -15.11 -1.03 3.35
C LEU A 216 -16.60 -0.83 3.14
N ASN A 217 -16.98 0.35 2.67
CA ASN A 217 -18.29 0.64 2.08
C ASN A 217 -18.11 1.27 0.69
N GLU A 218 -19.18 1.77 0.09
CA GLU A 218 -19.14 2.36 -1.26
C GLU A 218 -18.23 3.59 -1.38
N HIS A 219 -17.84 4.22 -0.27
CA HIS A 219 -17.07 5.47 -0.26
C HIS A 219 -15.70 5.36 0.43
N TYR A 220 -15.57 4.48 1.43
CA TYR A 220 -14.46 4.49 2.38
C TYR A 220 -13.95 3.10 2.72
N ILE A 221 -12.67 3.00 3.04
CA ILE A 221 -12.13 1.92 3.88
C ILE A 221 -12.50 2.25 5.33
N THR A 222 -13.26 1.36 5.97
CA THR A 222 -13.74 1.52 7.34
C THR A 222 -12.87 0.80 8.36
N ASP A 223 -11.99 -0.10 7.90
CA ASP A 223 -11.05 -0.82 8.75
C ASP A 223 -9.66 -0.92 8.10
N PHE A 224 -8.84 0.09 8.38
CA PHE A 224 -7.43 0.14 7.99
C PHE A 224 -6.57 -0.96 8.65
N THR A 225 -7.00 -1.51 9.80
CA THR A 225 -6.30 -2.64 10.42
C THR A 225 -6.44 -3.90 9.57
N THR A 226 -7.64 -4.13 9.02
CA THR A 226 -7.87 -5.22 8.06
C THR A 226 -7.06 -4.99 6.78
N LEU A 227 -7.06 -3.78 6.21
CA LEU A 227 -6.23 -3.47 5.03
C LEU A 227 -4.74 -3.79 5.28
N ARG A 228 -4.19 -3.26 6.37
CA ARG A 228 -2.77 -3.42 6.71
C ARG A 228 -2.41 -4.88 6.99
N SER A 229 -3.20 -5.59 7.79
CA SER A 229 -2.95 -7.00 8.10
C SER A 229 -3.03 -7.91 6.88
N MET A 230 -3.97 -7.64 5.96
CA MET A 230 -4.05 -8.35 4.68
C MET A 230 -2.84 -8.03 3.78
N GLY A 231 -2.49 -6.75 3.65
CA GLY A 231 -1.31 -6.30 2.91
C GLY A 231 -0.02 -6.97 3.40
N ASP A 232 0.24 -6.90 4.71
CA ASP A 232 1.44 -7.49 5.31
C ASP A 232 1.49 -9.01 5.07
N LYS A 233 0.36 -9.70 5.19
CA LYS A 233 0.27 -11.13 4.89
C LYS A 233 0.58 -11.43 3.42
N LEU A 234 -0.02 -10.68 2.50
CA LEU A 234 0.14 -10.89 1.05
C LEU A 234 1.57 -10.63 0.59
N VAL A 235 2.16 -9.52 1.04
CA VAL A 235 3.55 -9.18 0.72
C VAL A 235 4.51 -10.18 1.37
N HIS A 236 4.27 -10.63 2.61
CA HIS A 236 5.09 -11.66 3.23
C HIS A 236 5.05 -12.98 2.44
N SER A 237 3.86 -13.40 1.98
CA SER A 237 3.70 -14.56 1.10
C SER A 237 4.44 -14.39 -0.23
N LEU A 238 4.35 -13.21 -0.85
CA LEU A 238 5.11 -12.90 -2.06
C LEU A 238 6.62 -12.98 -1.80
N ALA A 239 7.12 -12.34 -0.74
CA ALA A 239 8.52 -12.36 -0.35
C ALA A 239 9.02 -13.80 -0.09
N LYS A 240 8.20 -14.67 0.49
CA LYS A 240 8.49 -16.10 0.66
C LYS A 240 8.55 -16.84 -0.68
N SER A 241 7.61 -16.59 -1.58
CA SER A 241 7.62 -17.17 -2.94
C SER A 241 8.85 -16.72 -3.74
N LEU A 242 9.33 -15.50 -3.49
CA LEU A 242 10.57 -14.93 -4.05
C LEU A 242 11.84 -15.31 -3.28
N GLN A 243 11.74 -16.09 -2.20
CA GLN A 243 12.88 -16.50 -1.36
C GLN A 243 13.65 -15.33 -0.71
N LEU A 244 12.97 -14.22 -0.43
CA LEU A 244 13.53 -13.02 0.20
C LEU A 244 13.54 -13.08 1.74
N VAL A 245 12.85 -14.07 2.33
CA VAL A 245 12.78 -14.28 3.78
C VAL A 245 13.43 -15.62 4.16
N ALA A 246 14.32 -15.59 5.17
CA ALA A 246 15.07 -16.75 5.64
C ALA A 246 14.13 -17.85 6.15
N GLY A 247 14.16 -19.03 5.52
CA GLY A 247 13.30 -20.18 5.84
C GLY A 247 12.75 -20.91 4.61
N SER A 248 12.90 -20.35 3.41
CA SER A 248 12.58 -20.98 2.13
C SER A 248 13.88 -21.49 1.48
N GLY A 249 14.18 -22.77 1.66
CA GLY A 249 15.51 -23.32 1.48
C GLY A 249 16.11 -23.25 0.07
N LYS A 250 17.33 -22.70 0.00
CA LYS A 250 18.49 -23.47 -0.45
C LYS A 250 19.58 -23.35 0.61
N SER A 251 19.90 -24.49 1.21
CA SER A 251 21.08 -24.68 2.04
C SER A 251 22.31 -24.40 1.18
N ASP A 252 23.00 -23.30 1.45
CA ASP A 252 24.45 -23.30 1.33
C ASP A 252 25.04 -22.77 2.63
N PHE A 253 25.75 -23.68 3.28
CA PHE A 253 26.29 -23.57 4.61
C PHE A 253 27.58 -22.75 4.55
N THR A 254 27.61 -21.57 5.17
CA THR A 254 28.78 -21.12 5.92
C THR A 254 28.30 -20.57 7.25
N ALA A 255 28.23 -21.48 8.22
CA ALA A 255 27.87 -21.18 9.60
C ALA A 255 28.91 -20.26 10.24
N THR A 256 28.50 -19.06 10.62
CA THR A 256 29.13 -18.34 11.73
C THR A 256 28.13 -18.36 12.87
N THR A 257 28.44 -19.16 13.88
CA THR A 257 27.62 -19.43 15.05
C THR A 257 27.50 -18.17 15.91
N PHE A 258 26.31 -17.59 15.99
CA PHE A 258 25.93 -16.72 17.11
C PHE A 258 24.73 -17.35 17.83
N SER A 259 25.01 -17.88 19.02
CA SER A 259 23.98 -18.24 19.98
C SER A 259 23.36 -16.96 20.53
N THR A 260 22.07 -16.76 20.27
CA THR A 260 21.28 -15.79 21.03
C THR A 260 20.14 -16.54 21.69
N ALA A 261 20.19 -16.57 23.02
CA ALA A 261 19.16 -17.13 23.87
C ALA A 261 17.84 -16.40 23.64
N VAL A 262 16.77 -17.17 23.49
CA VAL A 262 15.39 -16.69 23.48
C VAL A 262 15.05 -16.18 24.88
N ALA A 263 14.98 -14.86 25.04
CA ALA A 263 14.39 -14.24 26.21
C ALA A 263 12.95 -13.83 25.87
N THR A 264 12.01 -14.68 26.25
CA THR A 264 10.59 -14.36 26.30
C THR A 264 10.39 -13.22 27.30
N THR A 265 10.12 -12.01 26.82
CA THR A 265 9.66 -10.92 27.68
C THR A 265 8.40 -10.31 27.07
N THR A 266 7.30 -10.60 27.75
CA THR A 266 6.03 -9.88 27.69
C THR A 266 6.27 -8.38 27.87
N ALA A 267 6.16 -7.60 26.79
CA ALA A 267 6.22 -6.15 26.85
C ALA A 267 4.82 -5.58 27.14
N THR A 268 4.63 -5.13 28.38
CA THR A 268 3.60 -4.17 28.76
C THR A 268 4.06 -2.78 28.32
N GLY A 269 3.77 -2.39 27.08
CA GLY A 269 4.09 -1.08 26.53
C GLY A 269 2.83 -0.23 26.31
N SER A 270 2.89 1.05 26.67
CA SER A 270 1.87 2.07 26.40
C SER A 270 1.44 2.07 24.91
N PRO A 271 0.18 2.42 24.56
CA PRO A 271 -0.23 2.46 23.15
C PRO A 271 0.56 3.56 22.43
N CYS A 272 1.35 3.12 21.46
CA CYS A 272 2.11 3.95 20.54
C CYS A 272 1.32 4.18 19.25
N SER A 273 1.66 5.23 18.51
CA SER A 273 0.98 5.57 17.25
C SER A 273 1.29 4.60 16.10
N TRP A 274 2.40 3.85 16.17
CA TRP A 274 2.82 2.84 15.20
C TRP A 274 3.37 1.60 15.90
N GLU A 275 2.55 0.53 15.97
CA GLU A 275 2.94 -0.74 16.58
C GLU A 275 4.16 -1.35 15.89
N GLY A 276 5.19 -1.68 16.68
CA GLY A 276 6.49 -2.17 16.20
C GLY A 276 7.56 -1.10 16.01
N HIS A 277 7.25 0.17 16.28
CA HIS A 277 8.16 1.34 16.13
C HIS A 277 8.17 2.23 17.38
N CYS A 278 7.66 1.67 18.47
CA CYS A 278 7.42 2.30 19.76
C CYS A 278 8.68 2.28 20.63
N ALA A 279 8.62 2.85 21.83
CA ALA A 279 9.68 2.69 22.82
C ALA A 279 10.09 1.20 22.97
N ASP A 280 11.40 0.95 22.96
CA ASP A 280 12.04 -0.36 22.96
C ASP A 280 11.91 -1.21 21.68
N ALA A 281 11.20 -0.72 20.67
CA ALA A 281 11.13 -1.39 19.38
C ALA A 281 12.49 -1.37 18.68
N PRO A 282 12.84 -2.44 17.94
CA PRO A 282 14.09 -2.48 17.18
C PRO A 282 14.08 -1.44 16.05
N CYS A 283 15.21 -0.74 15.88
CA CYS A 283 15.38 0.29 14.85
C CYS A 283 16.80 0.24 14.26
N SER A 284 16.98 0.82 13.08
CA SER A 284 18.28 1.03 12.42
C SER A 284 18.59 2.51 12.20
N ILE A 285 17.57 3.34 12.00
CA ILE A 285 17.64 4.80 11.84
C ILE A 285 16.52 5.50 12.62
N ASP A 286 16.66 6.81 12.87
CA ASP A 286 15.68 7.58 13.66
C ASP A 286 14.25 7.51 13.08
N ASP A 287 14.12 7.39 11.77
CA ASP A 287 12.82 7.27 11.09
C ASP A 287 12.11 5.93 11.32
N ASP A 288 12.79 4.94 11.92
CA ASP A 288 12.17 3.67 12.33
C ASP A 288 11.42 3.82 13.67
N CYS A 289 11.35 5.03 14.23
CA CYS A 289 10.78 5.30 15.54
C CYS A 289 9.61 6.30 15.46
N VAL A 290 8.63 6.17 16.36
CA VAL A 290 7.48 7.10 16.43
C VAL A 290 7.47 7.99 17.64
N ASP A 291 6.54 8.95 17.64
CA ASP A 291 6.24 9.80 18.78
C ASP A 291 7.45 10.65 19.24
N GLY A 292 8.33 10.99 18.29
CA GLY A 292 9.53 11.79 18.54
C GLY A 292 10.67 11.02 19.21
N LEU A 293 10.62 9.69 19.20
CA LEU A 293 11.71 8.82 19.65
C LEU A 293 12.82 8.77 18.58
N ALA A 294 14.07 8.61 19.03
CA ALA A 294 15.25 8.45 18.17
C ALA A 294 15.76 7.01 18.24
N CYS A 295 16.50 6.59 17.21
CA CYS A 295 17.08 5.26 17.17
C CYS A 295 18.46 5.25 17.82
N GLU A 296 18.51 4.77 19.06
CA GLU A 296 19.77 4.67 19.80
C GLU A 296 20.07 3.22 20.15
N ALA A 297 21.29 2.78 19.83
CA ALA A 297 21.76 1.42 20.08
C ALA A 297 20.81 0.32 19.53
N GLY A 298 20.15 0.60 18.42
CA GLY A 298 19.23 -0.31 17.75
C GLY A 298 17.85 -0.41 18.39
N LYS A 299 17.47 0.54 19.25
CA LYS A 299 16.13 0.65 19.83
C LYS A 299 15.58 2.07 19.82
N CYS A 300 14.28 2.20 19.63
CA CYS A 300 13.60 3.47 19.75
C CYS A 300 13.54 3.93 21.22
N THR A 301 14.12 5.09 21.50
CA THR A 301 14.20 5.66 22.85
C THR A 301 13.90 7.16 22.84
N SER A 302 13.42 7.69 23.97
CA SER A 302 13.34 9.13 24.17
C SER A 302 14.74 9.67 24.43
N SER A 303 15.20 10.59 23.58
CA SER A 303 16.44 11.35 23.76
C SER A 303 16.44 12.20 25.04
#